data_AF-A0AAV4BUN6-F1
#
_entry.id   AF-A0AAV4BUN6-F1
#
_cell.length_a   1.000
_cell.length_b   1.000
_cell.length_c   1.000
_cell.angle_alpha   90.00
_cell.angle_beta   90.00
_cell.angle_gamma   90.00
#
_symmetry.space_group_name_H-M   'P 1'
#
loop_
_entity.id
_entity.type
_entity.pdbx_description
1 polymer ?
#
loop_
_entity_poly.entity_id
_entity_poly.type
_entity_poly.pdbx_seq_one_letter_code
_entity_poly.pdbx_strand_id
1 'polypeptide(L)'
;MDGNVMFHCDKNVPETFGMLAQTLFHMLPACSEIHIVTDTYKDISIKSFERNRRGHSDTFNIKGPATKVPKNFHQFLCSDSNKKQLIRLLLSEWSSDTYAPHLKSRKIFFVCEESCYSISSQDGTNTDCQTIMNLESSQEEADTRIVLHIDFLLQSNSNSNIVVRSTDTDVFILLLYFYCKQFKSSNLEIILFDTGVGDKRKLVNIGKVASSYPADLILALPGFHAFSGCDSTSAFVRQGKLKPFRLLESNPNYHGSFQNLGSSVIVMEDTKTEMGDFTCLMYGSNKIKSVDSLRFSKAKEKFSSKGSLISADENTDLSLLPPCLNSLNLHVTRANYQAMIWKRVTESHPDVPAPVHNGWKFENDSLVIDWGEEMFPREITDVLEDNLGSDIDDDMEDDLYVDIPESYDSDE
;
A
#
# COMPACT_ATOMS: atom_id res chain seq x y z
N MET A 1 -1.63 11.82 -13.08
CA MET A 1 -1.24 10.49 -13.59
C MET A 1 -0.25 9.90 -12.62
N ASP A 2 -0.50 8.68 -12.21
CA ASP A 2 0.44 7.87 -11.44
C ASP A 2 1.64 7.48 -12.32
N GLY A 3 2.85 7.81 -11.86
CA GLY A 3 4.10 7.55 -12.55
C GLY A 3 4.38 6.06 -12.73
N ASN A 4 3.96 5.21 -11.80
CA ASN A 4 4.15 3.76 -11.93
C ASN A 4 3.32 3.21 -13.11
N VAL A 5 2.11 3.73 -13.35
CA VAL A 5 1.34 3.36 -14.55
C VAL A 5 2.13 3.70 -15.81
N MET A 6 2.81 4.85 -15.87
CA MET A 6 3.59 5.26 -17.03
C MET A 6 4.77 4.31 -17.30
N PHE A 7 5.50 3.91 -16.25
CA PHE A 7 6.68 3.05 -16.39
C PHE A 7 6.36 1.62 -16.84
N HIS A 8 5.13 1.13 -16.57
CA HIS A 8 4.70 -0.22 -16.93
C HIS A 8 3.79 -0.28 -18.17
N CYS A 9 3.57 0.84 -18.88
CA CYS A 9 2.69 0.88 -20.05
C CYS A 9 3.29 0.25 -21.32
N ASP A 10 4.61 0.23 -21.48
CA ASP A 10 5.25 -0.20 -22.73
C ASP A 10 5.71 -1.66 -22.70
N LYS A 11 5.27 -2.44 -23.69
CA LYS A 11 5.72 -3.82 -23.90
C LYS A 11 7.05 -3.90 -24.66
N ASN A 12 7.40 -2.84 -25.40
CA ASN A 12 8.58 -2.76 -26.26
C ASN A 12 9.48 -1.63 -25.78
N VAL A 13 10.23 -1.91 -24.71
CA VAL A 13 11.18 -0.96 -24.13
C VAL A 13 12.23 -0.55 -25.19
N PRO A 14 12.41 0.75 -25.47
CA PRO A 14 13.35 1.23 -26.49
C PRO A 14 14.83 0.90 -26.17
N GLU A 15 15.71 1.06 -27.15
CA GLU A 15 17.13 0.70 -27.01
C GLU A 15 17.86 1.58 -25.97
N THR A 16 17.57 2.87 -25.93
CA THR A 16 18.23 3.84 -25.03
C THR A 16 17.23 4.56 -24.13
N PHE A 17 17.72 5.06 -23.00
CA PHE A 17 16.88 5.79 -22.06
C PHE A 17 16.35 7.12 -22.63
N GLY A 18 17.06 7.76 -23.57
CA GLY A 18 16.56 8.94 -24.29
C GLY A 18 15.40 8.59 -25.21
N MET A 19 15.47 7.45 -25.91
CA MET A 19 14.33 6.94 -26.69
C MET A 19 13.16 6.57 -25.78
N LEU A 20 13.43 5.98 -24.60
CA LEU A 20 12.40 5.72 -23.59
C LEU A 20 11.74 7.03 -23.14
N ALA A 21 12.52 8.06 -22.80
CA ALA A 21 12.00 9.37 -22.40
C ALA A 21 11.11 9.98 -23.49
N GLN A 22 11.53 9.88 -24.75
CA GLN A 22 10.75 10.35 -25.89
C GLN A 22 9.45 9.54 -26.07
N THR A 23 9.50 8.22 -25.98
CA THR A 23 8.31 7.36 -26.07
C THR A 23 7.32 7.68 -24.97
N LEU A 24 7.77 7.79 -23.71
CA LEU A 24 6.92 8.14 -22.57
C LEU A 24 6.27 9.52 -22.76
N PHE A 25 7.01 10.51 -23.26
CA PHE A 25 6.47 11.85 -23.54
C PHE A 25 5.35 11.83 -24.58
N HIS A 26 5.52 11.07 -25.67
CA HIS A 26 4.50 10.96 -26.72
C HIS A 26 3.26 10.17 -26.29
N MET A 27 3.36 9.35 -25.25
CA MET A 27 2.22 8.66 -24.65
C MET A 27 1.37 9.56 -23.73
N LEU A 28 1.84 10.77 -23.39
CA LEU A 28 1.10 11.67 -22.52
C LEU A 28 -0.23 12.11 -23.16
N PRO A 29 -1.34 12.12 -22.39
CA PRO A 29 -2.67 12.39 -22.92
C PRO A 29 -2.78 13.81 -23.48
N ALA A 30 -3.46 13.98 -24.61
CA ALA A 30 -3.65 15.28 -25.25
C ALA A 30 -4.59 16.21 -24.45
N CYS A 31 -4.06 16.82 -23.38
CA CYS A 31 -4.72 17.84 -22.57
C CYS A 31 -3.76 19.00 -22.29
N SER A 32 -4.32 20.16 -21.94
CA SER A 32 -3.60 21.40 -21.68
C SER A 32 -2.71 21.34 -20.45
N GLU A 33 -3.11 20.58 -19.44
CA GLU A 33 -2.39 20.46 -18.16
C GLU A 33 -2.29 18.99 -17.75
N ILE A 34 -1.11 18.56 -17.30
CA ILE A 34 -0.81 17.17 -16.93
C ILE A 34 0.02 17.16 -15.66
N HIS A 35 -0.43 16.43 -14.65
CA HIS A 35 0.34 16.19 -13.43
C HIS A 35 0.85 14.75 -13.47
N ILE A 36 2.16 14.55 -13.38
CA ILE A 36 2.82 13.23 -13.32
C ILE A 36 3.45 13.13 -11.95
N VAL A 37 2.90 12.22 -11.15
CA VAL A 37 3.22 12.09 -9.73
C VAL A 37 3.97 10.78 -9.53
N THR A 38 5.14 10.85 -8.90
CA THR A 38 6.01 9.71 -8.64
C THR A 38 6.25 9.56 -7.14
N ASP A 39 6.66 8.36 -6.71
CA ASP A 39 7.08 8.12 -5.33
C ASP A 39 8.42 8.83 -5.05
N THR A 40 8.65 9.11 -3.76
CA THR A 40 9.97 9.44 -3.22
C THR A 40 10.53 8.24 -2.50
N TYR A 41 11.71 7.76 -2.89
CA TYR A 41 12.27 6.55 -2.28
C TYR A 41 13.15 6.92 -1.09
N LYS A 42 12.65 6.76 0.14
CA LYS A 42 13.42 6.97 1.37
C LYS A 42 14.13 5.68 1.79
N ASP A 43 15.30 5.79 2.39
CA ASP A 43 16.11 4.61 2.76
C ASP A 43 15.49 3.86 3.95
N ILE A 44 14.99 4.59 4.95
CA ILE A 44 14.33 4.04 6.13
C ILE A 44 12.88 4.54 6.19
N SER A 45 11.94 3.69 5.80
CA SER A 45 10.50 3.92 5.93
C SER A 45 9.73 2.60 6.01
N ILE A 46 8.43 2.66 6.33
CA ILE A 46 7.55 1.48 6.24
C ILE A 46 7.59 0.90 4.81
N LYS A 47 7.68 1.77 3.80
CA LYS A 47 7.69 1.35 2.41
C LYS A 47 9.03 0.76 1.98
N SER A 48 10.16 1.28 2.47
CA SER A 48 11.45 0.65 2.17
C SER A 48 11.55 -0.78 2.73
N PHE A 49 10.97 -1.02 3.91
CA PHE A 49 10.81 -2.37 4.46
C PHE A 49 9.96 -3.29 3.57
N GLU A 50 8.78 -2.82 3.13
CA GLU A 50 7.91 -3.59 2.23
C GLU A 50 8.56 -3.89 0.88
N ARG A 51 9.36 -2.97 0.35
CA ARG A 51 10.15 -3.17 -0.87
C ARG A 51 11.25 -4.22 -0.67
N ASN A 52 11.98 -4.16 0.44
CA ASN A 52 13.01 -5.17 0.78
C ASN A 52 12.43 -6.59 0.84
N ARG A 53 11.21 -6.75 1.38
CA ARG A 53 10.50 -8.04 1.40
C ARG A 53 10.18 -8.59 -0.01
N ARG A 54 9.99 -7.70 -1.00
CA ARG A 54 9.70 -8.06 -2.41
C ARG A 54 10.97 -8.37 -3.21
N GLY A 55 12.16 -8.19 -2.62
CA GLY A 55 13.46 -8.41 -3.24
C GLY A 55 14.05 -7.15 -3.89
N HIS A 56 15.37 -7.14 -4.07
CA HIS A 56 16.13 -6.04 -4.67
C HIS A 56 16.79 -6.47 -5.99
N SER A 57 16.98 -5.51 -6.90
CA SER A 57 17.78 -5.70 -8.11
C SER A 57 19.06 -4.87 -8.08
N ASP A 58 20.00 -5.23 -8.95
CA ASP A 58 21.27 -4.53 -9.08
C ASP A 58 21.05 -3.05 -9.42
N THR A 59 21.90 -2.21 -8.84
CA THR A 59 21.93 -0.79 -9.18
C THR A 59 22.53 -0.63 -10.57
N PHE A 60 21.77 0.00 -11.44
CA PHE A 60 22.16 0.37 -12.79
C PHE A 60 22.61 1.82 -12.79
N ASN A 61 23.64 2.15 -13.57
CA ASN A 61 24.16 3.52 -13.65
C ASN A 61 23.71 4.18 -14.96
N ILE A 62 22.74 5.09 -14.88
CA ILE A 62 22.29 5.88 -16.02
C ILE A 62 23.20 7.09 -16.18
N LYS A 63 24.10 7.04 -17.18
CA LYS A 63 25.05 8.12 -17.48
C LYS A 63 24.45 9.26 -18.32
N GLY A 64 23.22 9.11 -18.80
CA GLY A 64 22.53 10.04 -19.70
C GLY A 64 21.66 9.35 -20.75
N PRO A 65 21.06 10.10 -21.69
CA PRO A 65 20.06 9.60 -22.64
C PRO A 65 20.59 8.52 -23.60
N ALA A 66 21.89 8.53 -23.92
CA ALA A 66 22.51 7.51 -24.78
C ALA A 66 22.72 6.15 -24.07
N THR A 67 22.48 6.06 -22.76
CA THR A 67 22.65 4.81 -22.01
C THR A 67 21.63 3.78 -22.50
N LYS A 68 22.09 2.54 -22.74
CA LYS A 68 21.20 1.44 -23.15
C LYS A 68 20.26 1.04 -22.02
N VAL A 69 19.00 0.77 -22.35
CA VAL A 69 18.04 0.24 -21.39
C VAL A 69 18.36 -1.24 -21.13
N PRO A 70 18.33 -1.71 -19.87
CA PRO A 70 18.54 -3.11 -19.56
C PRO A 70 17.47 -4.00 -20.21
N LYS A 71 17.89 -5.19 -20.67
CA LYS A 71 16.99 -6.18 -21.31
C LYS A 71 15.80 -6.54 -20.42
N ASN A 72 16.02 -6.68 -19.11
CA ASN A 72 14.95 -6.94 -18.15
C ASN A 72 14.55 -5.62 -17.44
N PHE A 73 13.75 -4.81 -18.13
CA PHE A 73 13.31 -3.52 -17.58
C PHE A 73 12.42 -3.66 -16.34
N HIS A 74 11.65 -4.75 -16.25
CA HIS A 74 10.85 -5.02 -15.05
C HIS A 74 11.74 -5.18 -13.81
N GLN A 75 12.85 -5.93 -13.93
CA GLN A 75 13.82 -6.06 -12.86
C GLN A 75 14.54 -4.73 -12.55
N PHE A 76 14.83 -3.91 -13.57
CA PHE A 76 15.36 -2.57 -13.34
C PHE A 76 14.44 -1.72 -12.46
N LEU A 77 13.12 -1.79 -12.68
CA LEU A 77 12.09 -1.14 -11.86
C LEU A 77 11.88 -1.79 -10.48
N CYS A 78 12.65 -2.81 -10.08
CA CYS A 78 12.63 -3.29 -8.69
C CYS A 78 13.59 -2.52 -7.78
N SER A 79 14.51 -1.71 -8.32
CA SER A 79 15.50 -0.95 -7.54
C SER A 79 15.09 0.50 -7.38
N ASP A 80 15.06 0.97 -6.13
CA ASP A 80 14.75 2.34 -5.77
C ASP A 80 15.75 3.35 -6.36
N SER A 81 17.04 2.99 -6.37
CA SER A 81 18.09 3.80 -6.99
C SER A 81 17.88 3.95 -8.51
N ASN A 82 17.47 2.86 -9.17
CA ASN A 82 17.19 2.85 -10.60
C ASN A 82 15.99 3.75 -10.94
N LYS A 83 14.91 3.67 -10.15
CA LYS A 83 13.74 4.55 -10.32
C LYS A 83 14.08 6.01 -10.09
N LYS A 84 14.82 6.34 -9.02
CA LYS A 84 15.33 7.70 -8.76
C LYS A 84 16.10 8.26 -9.96
N GLN A 85 17.02 7.47 -10.51
CA GLN A 85 17.80 7.88 -11.69
C GLN A 85 16.92 8.06 -12.93
N LEU A 86 15.96 7.17 -13.17
CA LEU A 86 15.02 7.30 -14.29
C LEU A 86 14.18 8.58 -14.17
N ILE A 87 13.59 8.85 -13.00
CA ILE A 87 12.75 10.04 -12.77
C ILE A 87 13.55 11.32 -13.00
N ARG A 88 14.78 11.40 -12.48
CA ARG A 88 15.69 12.54 -12.71
C ARG A 88 16.06 12.71 -14.17
N LEU A 89 16.33 11.61 -14.89
CA LEU A 89 16.59 11.66 -16.32
C LEU A 89 15.37 12.20 -17.08
N LEU A 90 14.17 11.72 -16.79
CA LEU A 90 12.94 12.19 -17.45
C LEU A 90 12.72 13.68 -17.25
N LEU A 91 12.90 14.18 -16.02
CA LEU A 91 12.85 15.62 -15.74
C LEU A 91 13.90 16.38 -16.57
N SER A 92 15.15 15.91 -16.58
CA SER A 92 16.24 16.55 -17.34
C SER A 92 15.96 16.59 -18.84
N GLU A 93 15.48 15.49 -19.42
CA GLU A 93 15.18 15.40 -20.85
C GLU A 93 14.00 16.29 -21.21
N TRP A 94 12.88 16.15 -20.50
CA TRP A 94 11.63 16.84 -20.82
C TRP A 94 11.70 18.36 -20.57
N SER A 95 12.62 18.80 -19.70
CA SER A 95 12.92 20.22 -19.48
C SER A 95 13.90 20.81 -20.51
N SER A 96 14.44 20.02 -21.44
CA SER A 96 15.34 20.54 -22.47
C SER A 96 14.58 21.17 -23.64
N ASP A 97 15.24 22.08 -24.36
CA ASP A 97 14.68 22.77 -25.53
C ASP A 97 14.32 21.81 -26.68
N THR A 98 14.90 20.61 -26.70
CA THR A 98 14.54 19.54 -27.65
C THR A 98 13.05 19.18 -27.57
N TYR A 99 12.44 19.31 -26.38
CA TYR A 99 11.03 19.00 -26.15
C TYR A 99 10.10 20.21 -26.32
N ALA A 100 10.63 21.44 -26.45
CA ALA A 100 9.84 22.65 -26.60
C ALA A 100 8.81 22.57 -27.75
N PRO A 101 9.14 22.07 -28.96
CA PRO A 101 8.17 21.93 -30.05
C PRO A 101 7.06 20.92 -29.76
N HIS A 102 7.32 19.96 -28.86
CA HIS A 102 6.41 18.86 -28.52
C HIS A 102 5.44 19.23 -27.40
N LEU A 103 5.76 20.26 -26.59
CA LEU A 103 4.91 20.75 -25.51
C LEU A 103 3.63 21.42 -26.04
N LYS A 104 3.67 22.08 -27.21
CA LYS A 104 2.48 22.63 -27.90
C LYS A 104 1.55 23.44 -26.96
N SER A 105 2.13 24.36 -26.19
CA SER A 105 1.41 25.19 -25.20
C SER A 105 0.73 24.41 -24.07
N ARG A 106 1.17 23.18 -23.79
CA ARG A 106 0.76 22.39 -22.62
C ARG A 106 1.66 22.69 -21.43
N LYS A 107 1.11 22.50 -20.24
CA LYS A 107 1.84 22.58 -18.96
C LYS A 107 1.93 21.20 -18.34
N ILE A 108 3.15 20.75 -18.06
CA ILE A 108 3.42 19.46 -17.41
C ILE A 108 3.97 19.73 -16.01
N PHE A 109 3.23 19.32 -14.98
CA PHE A 109 3.73 19.25 -13.61
C PHE A 109 4.35 17.88 -13.39
N PHE A 110 5.64 17.83 -13.09
CA PHE A 110 6.39 16.61 -12.91
C PHE A 110 6.97 16.57 -11.49
N VAL A 111 6.61 15.53 -10.74
CA VAL A 111 7.14 15.30 -9.40
C VAL A 111 8.45 14.53 -9.50
N CYS A 112 9.48 15.07 -8.85
CA CYS A 112 10.78 14.41 -8.71
C CYS A 112 11.26 14.60 -7.26
N GLU A 113 11.27 13.51 -6.50
CA GLU A 113 11.57 13.52 -5.06
C GLU A 113 10.63 14.48 -4.33
N GLU A 114 11.12 15.34 -3.44
CA GLU A 114 10.27 16.24 -2.64
C GLU A 114 9.77 17.46 -3.41
N SER A 115 10.24 17.68 -4.65
CA SER A 115 9.90 18.84 -5.46
C SER A 115 8.92 18.52 -6.60
N CYS A 116 8.14 19.54 -6.99
CA CYS A 116 7.34 19.53 -8.20
C CYS A 116 7.82 20.61 -9.17
N TYR A 117 7.92 20.26 -10.45
CA TYR A 117 8.38 21.15 -11.51
C TYR A 117 7.30 21.36 -12.55
N SER A 118 7.05 22.60 -12.95
CA SER A 118 6.22 22.95 -14.10
C SER A 118 7.12 23.11 -15.32
N ILE A 119 6.87 22.30 -16.35
CA ILE A 119 7.55 22.30 -17.64
C ILE A 119 6.56 22.83 -18.68
N SER A 120 6.94 23.88 -19.41
CA SER A 120 6.12 24.46 -20.47
C SER A 120 6.96 25.12 -21.56
N SER A 121 6.35 25.41 -22.71
CA SER A 121 6.98 26.23 -23.75
C SER A 121 5.93 27.11 -24.41
N GLN A 122 6.22 28.42 -24.48
CA GLN A 122 5.34 29.41 -25.09
C GLN A 122 5.66 29.63 -26.57
N ASP A 123 6.94 29.64 -26.92
CA ASP A 123 7.45 29.91 -28.27
C ASP A 123 7.68 28.64 -29.10
N GLY A 124 7.65 27.46 -28.46
CA GLY A 124 7.95 26.17 -29.08
C GLY A 124 9.44 25.97 -29.36
N THR A 125 10.31 26.85 -28.88
CA THR A 125 11.77 26.79 -29.07
C THR A 125 12.53 26.66 -27.76
N ASN A 126 12.08 27.34 -26.70
CA ASN A 126 12.71 27.27 -25.39
C ASN A 126 11.75 26.63 -24.39
N THR A 127 12.29 25.77 -23.54
CA THR A 127 11.52 25.17 -22.43
C THR A 127 11.73 26.01 -21.17
N ASP A 128 10.62 26.36 -20.50
CA ASP A 128 10.62 26.95 -19.17
C ASP A 128 10.32 25.87 -18.14
N CYS A 129 11.21 25.70 -17.18
CA CYS A 129 11.10 24.72 -16.10
C CYS A 129 11.25 25.42 -14.75
N GLN A 130 10.17 25.43 -13.96
CA GLN A 130 10.10 26.16 -12.69
C GLN A 130 9.63 25.26 -11.55
N THR A 131 10.21 25.42 -10.37
CA THR A 131 9.74 24.73 -9.17
C THR A 131 8.43 25.32 -8.68
N ILE A 132 7.48 24.47 -8.32
CA ILE A 132 6.16 24.85 -7.81
C ILE A 132 6.13 24.63 -6.30
N MET A 133 6.45 25.68 -5.54
CA MET A 133 6.57 25.62 -4.08
C MET A 133 5.33 25.06 -3.38
N ASN A 134 4.13 25.38 -3.88
CA ASN A 134 2.87 24.89 -3.29
C ASN A 134 2.67 23.37 -3.44
N LEU A 135 3.46 22.72 -4.30
CA LEU A 135 3.44 21.28 -4.55
C LEU A 135 4.75 20.59 -4.12
N GLU A 136 5.64 21.31 -3.43
CA GLU A 136 6.72 20.69 -2.66
C GLU A 136 6.09 19.87 -1.53
N SER A 137 6.62 18.66 -1.25
CA SER A 137 5.98 17.75 -0.30
C SER A 137 6.94 16.71 0.28
N SER A 138 6.79 16.43 1.58
CA SER A 138 7.51 15.35 2.28
C SER A 138 6.79 13.99 2.23
N GLN A 139 5.58 13.93 1.65
CA GLN A 139 4.82 12.69 1.48
C GLN A 139 5.63 11.67 0.67
N GLU A 140 5.63 10.39 1.02
CA GLU A 140 6.49 9.43 0.31
C GLU A 140 5.87 8.91 -0.98
N GLU A 141 4.56 8.70 -1.01
CA GLU A 141 3.91 7.88 -2.02
C GLU A 141 3.17 8.70 -3.08
N ALA A 142 3.09 8.16 -4.29
CA ALA A 142 2.38 8.80 -5.38
C ALA A 142 0.87 8.87 -5.12
N ASP A 143 0.29 7.88 -4.43
CA ASP A 143 -1.15 7.81 -4.15
C ASP A 143 -1.65 9.01 -3.32
N THR A 144 -0.92 9.38 -2.26
CA THR A 144 -1.22 10.53 -1.41
C THR A 144 -0.96 11.84 -2.16
N ARG A 145 0.16 11.93 -2.87
CA ARG A 145 0.53 13.13 -3.63
C ARG A 145 -0.43 13.42 -4.77
N ILE A 146 -1.02 12.40 -5.40
CA ILE A 146 -2.07 12.60 -6.42
C ILE A 146 -3.23 13.41 -5.82
N VAL A 147 -3.63 13.14 -4.58
CA VAL A 147 -4.70 13.88 -3.90
C VAL A 147 -4.27 15.31 -3.58
N LEU A 148 -3.03 15.52 -3.12
CA LEU A 148 -2.46 16.86 -2.91
C LEU A 148 -2.53 17.71 -4.20
N HIS A 149 -2.15 17.13 -5.34
CA HIS A 149 -2.21 17.81 -6.63
C HIS A 149 -3.66 18.12 -7.05
N ILE A 150 -4.62 17.25 -6.73
CA ILE A 150 -6.04 17.53 -6.98
C ILE A 150 -6.50 18.70 -6.10
N ASP A 151 -6.15 18.71 -4.82
CA ASP A 151 -6.49 19.81 -3.91
C ASP A 151 -5.93 21.15 -4.41
N PHE A 152 -4.67 21.18 -4.86
CA PHE A 152 -4.06 22.35 -5.49
C PHE A 152 -4.84 22.84 -6.72
N LEU A 153 -5.29 21.93 -7.60
CA LEU A 153 -6.11 22.28 -8.77
C LEU A 153 -7.47 22.86 -8.39
N LEU A 154 -8.06 22.38 -7.30
CA LEU A 154 -9.33 22.89 -6.80
C LEU A 154 -9.20 24.29 -6.20
N GLN A 155 -8.08 24.57 -5.56
CA GLN A 155 -7.79 25.89 -4.99
C GLN A 155 -7.46 26.95 -6.06
N SER A 156 -6.95 26.54 -7.22
CA SER A 156 -6.60 27.45 -8.32
C SER A 156 -7.80 27.90 -9.18
N ASN A 157 -9.04 27.52 -8.81
CA ASN A 157 -10.30 27.87 -9.49
C ASN A 157 -10.35 27.45 -10.98
N SER A 158 -9.69 26.35 -11.35
CA SER A 158 -9.87 25.77 -12.68
C SER A 158 -11.23 25.06 -12.78
N ASN A 159 -12.18 25.62 -13.54
CA ASN A 159 -13.43 24.93 -13.91
C ASN A 159 -13.13 23.82 -14.93
N SER A 160 -12.42 22.78 -14.52
CA SER A 160 -11.93 21.73 -15.42
C SER A 160 -12.23 20.35 -14.86
N ASN A 161 -12.58 19.44 -15.75
CA ASN A 161 -12.75 18.03 -15.42
C ASN A 161 -11.38 17.40 -15.13
N ILE A 162 -11.28 16.66 -14.03
CA ILE A 162 -10.04 16.01 -13.61
C ILE A 162 -10.10 14.52 -13.96
N VAL A 163 -9.07 14.03 -14.66
CA VAL A 163 -8.90 12.60 -14.93
C VAL A 163 -7.68 12.08 -14.16
N VAL A 164 -7.91 11.15 -13.24
CA VAL A 164 -6.87 10.50 -12.45
C VAL A 164 -6.59 9.13 -13.02
N ARG A 165 -5.43 8.97 -13.67
CA ARG A 165 -4.95 7.67 -14.15
C ARG A 165 -4.17 6.96 -13.05
N SER A 166 -4.71 5.87 -12.52
CA SER A 166 -4.02 4.92 -11.64
C SER A 166 -4.72 3.55 -11.66
N THR A 167 -3.96 2.47 -11.43
CA THR A 167 -4.51 1.13 -11.18
C THR A 167 -4.58 0.80 -9.69
N ASP A 168 -4.08 1.69 -8.83
CA ASP A 168 -3.99 1.48 -7.39
C ASP A 168 -5.37 1.65 -6.72
N THR A 169 -5.67 0.74 -5.80
CA THR A 169 -6.87 0.81 -4.97
C THR A 169 -6.75 1.91 -3.92
N ASP A 170 -5.55 2.22 -3.44
CA ASP A 170 -5.32 3.24 -2.42
C ASP A 170 -5.75 4.62 -2.96
N VAL A 171 -5.36 4.95 -4.20
CA VAL A 171 -5.84 6.14 -4.93
C VAL A 171 -7.36 6.16 -5.03
N PHE A 172 -7.99 5.04 -5.41
CA PHE A 172 -9.45 4.99 -5.55
C PHE A 172 -10.19 5.27 -4.22
N ILE A 173 -9.70 4.68 -3.12
CA ILE A 173 -10.26 4.88 -1.78
C ILE A 173 -10.08 6.33 -1.32
N LEU A 174 -8.89 6.91 -1.53
CA LEU A 174 -8.61 8.30 -1.19
C LEU A 174 -9.49 9.27 -1.99
N LEU A 175 -9.68 9.03 -3.29
CA LEU A 175 -10.56 9.87 -4.12
C LEU A 175 -12.01 9.85 -3.61
N LEU A 176 -12.54 8.68 -3.24
CA LEU A 176 -13.90 8.59 -2.66
C LEU A 176 -13.99 9.37 -1.34
N TYR A 177 -13.02 9.16 -0.44
CA TYR A 177 -12.97 9.83 0.85
C TYR A 177 -12.91 11.35 0.70
N PHE A 178 -11.95 11.89 -0.07
CA PHE A 178 -11.78 13.33 -0.24
C PHE A 178 -12.89 13.97 -1.06
N TYR A 179 -13.50 13.23 -2.00
CA TYR A 179 -14.70 13.72 -2.67
C TYR A 179 -15.81 14.04 -1.66
N CYS A 180 -16.12 13.11 -0.76
CA CYS A 180 -17.11 13.34 0.29
C CYS A 180 -16.67 14.35 1.35
N LYS A 181 -15.39 14.32 1.74
CA LYS A 181 -14.86 15.14 2.84
C LYS A 181 -14.70 16.61 2.46
N GLN A 182 -14.29 16.90 1.22
CA GLN A 182 -13.84 18.24 0.83
C GLN A 182 -14.25 18.64 -0.59
N PHE A 183 -14.07 17.77 -1.59
CA PHE A 183 -14.14 18.21 -2.99
C PHE A 183 -15.56 18.40 -3.54
N LYS A 184 -16.58 17.78 -2.92
CA LYS A 184 -17.99 17.91 -3.35
C LYS A 184 -18.49 19.36 -3.35
N SER A 185 -17.92 20.23 -2.51
CA SER A 185 -18.30 21.63 -2.40
C SER A 185 -17.55 22.57 -3.34
N SER A 186 -16.59 22.05 -4.12
CA SER A 186 -15.82 22.83 -5.09
C SER A 186 -16.62 23.02 -6.39
N ASN A 187 -16.32 24.07 -7.17
CA ASN A 187 -16.89 24.31 -8.52
C ASN A 187 -16.44 23.27 -9.58
N LEU A 188 -16.04 22.08 -9.12
CA LEU A 188 -15.51 21.03 -9.96
C LEU A 188 -16.65 20.30 -10.67
N GLU A 189 -16.59 20.24 -12.00
CA GLU A 189 -17.60 19.55 -12.78
C GLU A 189 -17.56 18.03 -12.56
N ILE A 190 -16.40 17.35 -12.73
CA ILE A 190 -16.29 15.88 -12.63
C ILE A 190 -14.85 15.42 -12.26
N ILE A 191 -14.72 14.46 -11.33
CA ILE A 191 -13.52 13.60 -11.15
C ILE A 191 -13.76 12.23 -11.78
N LEU A 192 -12.95 11.87 -12.76
CA LEU A 192 -12.93 10.55 -13.39
C LEU A 192 -11.68 9.77 -12.98
N PHE A 193 -11.86 8.55 -12.50
CA PHE A 193 -10.80 7.61 -12.21
C PHE A 193 -10.62 6.64 -13.38
N ASP A 194 -9.48 6.75 -14.04
CA ASP A 194 -9.08 5.95 -15.19
C ASP A 194 -8.22 4.77 -14.71
N THR A 195 -8.80 3.58 -14.72
CA THR A 195 -8.21 2.38 -14.14
C THR A 195 -8.27 1.19 -15.10
N GLY A 196 -7.51 0.13 -14.81
CA GLY A 196 -7.35 -1.04 -15.66
C GLY A 196 -6.41 -0.81 -16.85
N VAL A 197 -6.12 -1.90 -17.56
CA VAL A 197 -5.17 -1.95 -18.70
C VAL A 197 -5.81 -2.63 -19.91
N GLY A 198 -5.43 -2.22 -21.11
CA GLY A 198 -5.95 -2.77 -22.37
C GLY A 198 -7.48 -2.75 -22.41
N ASP A 199 -8.08 -3.88 -22.79
CA ASP A 199 -9.53 -4.04 -22.92
C ASP A 199 -10.30 -3.93 -21.60
N LYS A 200 -9.61 -4.02 -20.45
CA LYS A 200 -10.20 -3.86 -19.12
C LYS A 200 -10.13 -2.42 -18.61
N ARG A 201 -9.59 -1.48 -19.40
CA ARG A 201 -9.53 -0.07 -19.04
C ARG A 201 -10.93 0.53 -18.95
N LYS A 202 -11.20 1.31 -17.91
CA LYS A 202 -12.49 1.96 -17.68
C LYS A 202 -12.32 3.31 -16.98
N LEU A 203 -13.24 4.22 -17.30
CA LEU A 203 -13.40 5.49 -16.60
C LEU A 203 -14.55 5.37 -15.58
N VAL A 204 -14.24 5.63 -14.32
CA VAL A 204 -15.20 5.58 -13.21
C VAL A 204 -15.43 6.99 -12.69
N ASN A 205 -16.68 7.46 -12.68
CA ASN A 205 -17.00 8.75 -12.08
C ASN A 205 -17.05 8.64 -10.55
N ILE A 206 -16.07 9.26 -9.88
CA ILE A 206 -15.92 9.19 -8.42
C ILE A 206 -17.14 9.76 -7.70
N GLY A 207 -17.67 10.90 -8.18
CA GLY A 207 -18.83 11.53 -7.56
C GLY A 207 -20.10 10.68 -7.62
N LYS A 208 -20.30 9.96 -8.73
CA LYS A 208 -21.41 9.00 -8.87
C LYS A 208 -21.26 7.81 -7.93
N VAL A 209 -20.05 7.25 -7.81
CA VAL A 209 -19.79 6.13 -6.89
C VAL A 209 -20.00 6.58 -5.45
N ALA A 210 -19.38 7.70 -5.04
CA ALA A 210 -19.50 8.24 -3.69
C ALA A 210 -20.96 8.53 -3.31
N SER A 211 -21.75 9.06 -4.26
CA SER A 211 -23.18 9.34 -4.03
C SER A 211 -24.07 8.10 -4.00
N SER A 212 -23.57 6.93 -4.37
CA SER A 212 -24.31 5.66 -4.31
C SER A 212 -24.27 5.00 -2.93
N TYR A 213 -23.47 5.53 -2.00
CA TYR A 213 -23.29 5.01 -0.64
C TYR A 213 -23.57 6.09 0.41
N PRO A 214 -23.92 5.71 1.66
CA PRO A 214 -24.00 6.65 2.77
C PRO A 214 -22.66 7.37 2.99
N ALA A 215 -22.71 8.68 3.27
CA ALA A 215 -21.50 9.48 3.48
C ALA A 215 -20.63 8.92 4.61
N ASP A 216 -21.25 8.46 5.70
CA ASP A 216 -20.53 7.89 6.85
C ASP A 216 -19.76 6.60 6.50
N LEU A 217 -20.28 5.80 5.56
CA LEU A 217 -19.57 4.63 5.05
C LEU A 217 -18.37 5.05 4.21
N ILE A 218 -18.52 6.05 3.34
CA ILE A 218 -17.39 6.57 2.53
C ILE A 218 -16.31 7.17 3.43
N LEU A 219 -16.70 7.92 4.46
CA LEU A 219 -15.77 8.51 5.43
C LEU A 219 -15.03 7.44 6.27
N ALA A 220 -15.63 6.25 6.45
CA ALA A 220 -15.00 5.12 7.13
C ALA A 220 -13.97 4.37 6.27
N LEU A 221 -13.96 4.55 4.94
CA LEU A 221 -13.15 3.74 4.02
C LEU A 221 -11.64 3.78 4.28
N PRO A 222 -10.98 4.91 4.60
CA PRO A 222 -9.55 4.90 4.88
C PRO A 222 -9.19 4.01 6.07
N GLY A 223 -9.94 4.13 7.18
CA GLY A 223 -9.75 3.28 8.35
C GLY A 223 -10.06 1.81 8.07
N PHE A 224 -11.15 1.53 7.36
CA PHE A 224 -11.52 0.17 6.98
C PHE A 224 -10.52 -0.48 6.02
N HIS A 225 -10.02 0.26 5.03
CA HIS A 225 -9.08 -0.23 4.04
C HIS A 225 -7.72 -0.53 4.65
N ALA A 226 -7.25 0.32 5.57
CA ALA A 226 -6.06 0.07 6.38
C ALA A 226 -6.26 -1.12 7.33
N PHE A 227 -7.43 -1.25 7.96
CA PHE A 227 -7.73 -2.35 8.88
C PHE A 227 -7.86 -3.70 8.16
N SER A 228 -8.54 -3.75 7.01
CA SER A 228 -8.74 -5.01 6.27
C SER A 228 -7.49 -5.51 5.52
N GLY A 229 -6.39 -4.74 5.57
CA GLY A 229 -5.09 -5.06 5.01
C GLY A 229 -4.75 -4.22 3.77
N CYS A 230 -3.64 -3.50 3.78
CA CYS A 230 -3.09 -2.79 2.62
C CYS A 230 -1.59 -3.09 2.51
N ASP A 231 -0.83 -2.27 1.78
CA ASP A 231 0.61 -2.47 1.67
C ASP A 231 1.34 -2.39 3.02
N SER A 232 0.88 -1.55 3.95
CA SER A 232 1.52 -1.35 5.26
C SER A 232 0.88 -2.14 6.40
N THR A 233 -0.22 -2.85 6.14
CA THR A 233 -0.94 -3.62 7.17
C THR A 233 -1.27 -5.03 6.70
N SER A 234 -1.17 -6.00 7.61
CA SER A 234 -1.48 -7.39 7.29
C SER A 234 -2.95 -7.59 6.92
N ALA A 235 -3.22 -8.49 5.97
CA ALA A 235 -4.57 -8.97 5.71
C ALA A 235 -4.95 -10.09 6.68
N PHE A 236 -6.23 -10.15 7.06
CA PHE A 236 -6.77 -11.29 7.79
C PHE A 236 -6.88 -12.51 6.87
N VAL A 237 -6.34 -13.64 7.28
CA VAL A 237 -6.26 -14.85 6.45
C VAL A 237 -7.67 -15.31 6.05
N ARG A 238 -7.86 -15.52 4.73
CA ARG A 238 -9.14 -15.88 4.09
C ARG A 238 -10.31 -14.89 4.33
N GLN A 239 -10.05 -13.67 4.79
CA GLN A 239 -11.07 -12.61 4.89
C GLN A 239 -10.89 -11.57 3.78
N GLY A 240 -11.08 -11.97 2.52
CA GLY A 240 -10.99 -11.05 1.38
C GLY A 240 -11.96 -9.86 1.52
N LYS A 241 -11.50 -8.65 1.19
CA LYS A 241 -12.14 -7.35 1.51
C LYS A 241 -13.62 -7.22 1.19
N LEU A 242 -14.13 -7.93 0.18
CA LEU A 242 -15.54 -7.88 -0.20
C LEU A 242 -16.48 -8.30 0.94
N LYS A 243 -16.14 -9.37 1.67
CA LYS A 243 -16.98 -9.86 2.77
C LYS A 243 -16.97 -8.88 3.95
N PRO A 244 -15.82 -8.43 4.49
CA PRO A 244 -15.78 -7.38 5.52
C PRO A 244 -16.45 -6.08 5.07
N PHE A 245 -16.31 -5.68 3.80
CA PHE A 245 -16.97 -4.46 3.30
C PHE A 245 -18.50 -4.58 3.36
N ARG A 246 -19.07 -5.70 2.93
CA ARG A 246 -20.52 -5.95 3.03
C ARG A 246 -21.00 -5.98 4.48
N LEU A 247 -20.18 -6.50 5.39
CA LEU A 247 -20.46 -6.44 6.83
C LEU A 247 -20.48 -4.99 7.32
N LEU A 248 -19.48 -4.18 6.97
CA LEU A 248 -19.46 -2.77 7.33
C LEU A 248 -20.64 -1.99 6.75
N GLU A 249 -20.98 -2.24 5.48
CA GLU A 249 -22.15 -1.65 4.81
C GLU A 249 -23.46 -1.99 5.54
N SER A 250 -23.61 -3.22 6.02
CA SER A 250 -24.82 -3.69 6.70
C SER A 250 -24.87 -3.33 8.20
N ASN A 251 -23.79 -2.81 8.78
CA ASN A 251 -23.68 -2.52 10.22
C ASN A 251 -23.18 -1.08 10.47
N PRO A 252 -24.07 -0.06 10.33
CA PRO A 252 -23.72 1.35 10.45
C PRO A 252 -23.10 1.76 11.79
N ASN A 253 -23.34 0.98 12.85
CA ASN A 253 -22.77 1.22 14.17
C ASN A 253 -21.23 1.19 14.19
N TYR A 254 -20.58 0.52 13.23
CA TYR A 254 -19.11 0.51 13.14
C TYR A 254 -18.53 1.65 12.27
N HIS A 255 -19.37 2.43 11.56
CA HIS A 255 -18.88 3.50 10.68
C HIS A 255 -18.07 4.53 11.47
N GLY A 256 -18.56 4.95 12.64
CA GLY A 256 -17.86 5.88 13.53
C GLY A 256 -16.49 5.36 13.98
N SER A 257 -16.40 4.09 14.35
CA SER A 257 -15.15 3.46 14.79
C SER A 257 -14.07 3.50 13.70
N PHE A 258 -14.43 3.14 12.48
CA PHE A 258 -13.52 3.20 11.34
C PHE A 258 -13.20 4.64 10.92
N GLN A 259 -14.16 5.57 11.05
CA GLN A 259 -13.89 7.00 10.89
C GLN A 259 -12.96 7.54 11.98
N ASN A 260 -12.88 6.95 13.16
CA ASN A 260 -11.99 7.40 14.23
C ASN A 260 -10.53 6.95 14.01
N LEU A 261 -10.29 5.87 13.27
CA LEU A 261 -8.92 5.44 12.92
C LEU A 261 -8.22 6.52 12.10
N GLY A 262 -7.07 6.98 12.58
CA GLY A 262 -6.25 8.03 11.99
C GLY A 262 -6.65 9.45 12.41
N SER A 263 -7.60 9.61 13.32
CA SER A 263 -7.99 10.92 13.86
C SER A 263 -7.08 11.39 15.01
N SER A 264 -6.40 10.46 15.68
CA SER A 264 -5.42 10.71 16.74
C SER A 264 -4.29 9.67 16.68
N VAL A 265 -3.13 9.99 17.26
CA VAL A 265 -2.00 9.04 17.35
C VAL A 265 -2.38 7.82 18.18
N ILE A 266 -3.03 8.05 19.33
CA ILE A 266 -3.47 6.98 20.23
C ILE A 266 -4.89 6.57 19.85
N VAL A 267 -5.10 5.25 19.70
CA VAL A 267 -6.43 4.67 19.47
C VAL A 267 -7.18 4.56 20.80
N MET A 268 -8.39 5.12 20.85
CA MET A 268 -9.28 5.01 22.01
C MET A 268 -9.69 3.56 22.27
N GLU A 269 -9.89 3.21 23.55
CA GLU A 269 -10.20 1.84 23.95
C GLU A 269 -11.57 1.35 23.44
N ASP A 270 -12.55 2.26 23.35
CA ASP A 270 -13.85 1.96 22.73
C ASP A 270 -13.68 1.57 21.26
N THR A 271 -12.87 2.32 20.50
CA THR A 271 -12.55 1.99 19.10
C THR A 271 -11.89 0.61 19.00
N LYS A 272 -10.92 0.29 19.86
CA LYS A 272 -10.29 -1.06 19.85
C LYS A 272 -11.29 -2.16 20.16
N THR A 273 -12.18 -1.93 21.14
CA THR A 273 -13.24 -2.87 21.52
C THR A 273 -14.17 -3.12 20.33
N GLU A 274 -14.57 -2.07 19.62
CA GLU A 274 -15.41 -2.17 18.42
C GLU A 274 -14.69 -2.86 17.24
N MET A 275 -13.37 -2.66 17.08
CA MET A 275 -12.56 -3.42 16.12
C MET A 275 -12.49 -4.91 16.48
N GLY A 276 -12.43 -5.25 17.77
CA GLY A 276 -12.55 -6.62 18.28
C GLY A 276 -13.89 -7.26 17.96
N ASP A 277 -14.98 -6.56 18.22
CA ASP A 277 -16.34 -7.01 17.89
C ASP A 277 -16.53 -7.20 16.38
N PHE A 278 -16.07 -6.23 15.57
CA PHE A 278 -16.11 -6.32 14.11
C PHE A 278 -15.25 -7.48 13.58
N THR A 279 -14.09 -7.75 14.20
CA THR A 279 -13.29 -8.94 13.88
C THR A 279 -14.06 -10.22 14.17
N CYS A 280 -14.75 -10.31 15.30
CA CYS A 280 -15.60 -11.47 15.60
C CYS A 280 -16.68 -11.69 14.54
N LEU A 281 -17.31 -10.60 14.09
CA LEU A 281 -18.30 -10.61 13.02
C LEU A 281 -17.70 -11.09 11.68
N MET A 282 -16.50 -10.63 11.32
CA MET A 282 -15.77 -11.12 10.14
C MET A 282 -15.55 -12.63 10.19
N TYR A 283 -15.26 -13.18 11.38
CA TYR A 283 -15.07 -14.61 11.60
C TYR A 283 -16.39 -15.40 11.83
N GLY A 284 -17.54 -14.76 11.60
CA GLY A 284 -18.86 -15.40 11.55
C GLY A 284 -19.56 -15.48 12.90
N SER A 285 -19.13 -14.74 13.91
CA SER A 285 -19.78 -14.68 15.22
C SER A 285 -20.43 -13.32 15.45
N ASN A 286 -21.75 -13.31 15.65
CA ASN A 286 -22.50 -12.15 16.13
C ASN A 286 -22.80 -12.19 17.64
N LYS A 287 -22.44 -13.28 18.33
CA LYS A 287 -22.71 -13.49 19.77
C LYS A 287 -21.48 -13.23 20.62
N ILE A 288 -20.34 -13.80 20.22
CA ILE A 288 -19.05 -13.60 20.88
C ILE A 288 -18.46 -12.32 20.33
N LYS A 289 -18.11 -11.38 21.23
CA LYS A 289 -17.50 -10.08 20.91
C LYS A 289 -16.02 -9.98 21.30
N SER A 290 -15.52 -10.95 22.08
CA SER A 290 -14.11 -11.07 22.43
C SER A 290 -13.41 -11.97 21.42
N VAL A 291 -12.34 -11.46 20.81
CA VAL A 291 -11.56 -12.21 19.82
C VAL A 291 -10.85 -13.41 20.44
N ASP A 292 -10.40 -13.33 21.69
CA ASP A 292 -9.78 -14.46 22.39
C ASP A 292 -10.79 -15.56 22.68
N SER A 293 -12.00 -15.18 23.15
CA SER A 293 -13.08 -16.14 23.36
C SER A 293 -13.52 -16.80 22.06
N LEU A 294 -13.55 -16.06 20.95
CA LEU A 294 -13.88 -16.61 19.63
C LEU A 294 -12.75 -17.50 19.11
N ARG A 295 -11.49 -17.09 19.29
CA ARG A 295 -10.30 -17.86 18.93
C ARG A 295 -10.30 -19.20 19.64
N PHE A 296 -10.54 -19.22 20.95
CA PHE A 296 -10.65 -20.45 21.74
C PHE A 296 -11.83 -21.32 21.27
N SER A 297 -13.02 -20.73 21.08
CA SER A 297 -14.20 -21.47 20.60
C SER A 297 -13.94 -22.14 19.25
N LYS A 298 -13.33 -21.41 18.30
CA LYS A 298 -12.99 -21.94 16.97
C LYS A 298 -11.85 -22.95 17.01
N ALA A 299 -10.87 -22.77 17.89
CA ALA A 299 -9.84 -23.76 18.13
C ALA A 299 -10.48 -25.06 18.62
N LYS A 300 -11.33 -24.99 19.66
CA LYS A 300 -12.05 -26.16 20.16
C LYS A 300 -12.87 -26.85 19.08
N GLU A 301 -13.63 -26.12 18.27
CA GLU A 301 -14.38 -26.69 17.13
C GLU A 301 -13.46 -27.43 16.15
N LYS A 302 -12.28 -26.87 15.86
CA LYS A 302 -11.36 -27.39 14.85
C LYS A 302 -10.48 -28.55 15.34
N PHE A 303 -10.08 -28.54 16.61
CA PHE A 303 -9.16 -29.54 17.19
C PHE A 303 -9.83 -30.59 18.08
N SER A 304 -11.13 -30.46 18.37
CA SER A 304 -11.85 -31.51 19.10
C SER A 304 -12.12 -32.70 18.19
N SER A 305 -11.22 -33.68 18.20
CA SER A 305 -11.53 -35.05 17.79
C SER A 305 -12.55 -35.64 18.77
N LYS A 306 -13.45 -36.52 18.30
CA LYS A 306 -14.51 -37.15 19.11
C LYS A 306 -14.00 -37.68 20.47
N GLY A 307 -14.08 -36.85 21.51
CA GLY A 307 -13.76 -37.22 22.90
C GLY A 307 -12.37 -36.85 23.44
N SER A 308 -11.48 -36.19 22.69
CA SER A 308 -10.18 -35.72 23.21
C SER A 308 -10.02 -34.19 23.13
N LEU A 309 -9.27 -33.61 24.07
CA LEU A 309 -8.86 -32.21 24.06
C LEU A 309 -7.73 -32.04 23.04
N ILE A 310 -8.05 -31.37 21.92
CA ILE A 310 -7.10 -30.75 20.97
C ILE A 310 -5.96 -31.68 20.52
N SER A 311 -6.25 -32.63 19.62
CA SER A 311 -5.17 -33.31 18.87
C SER A 311 -4.85 -32.46 17.64
N ALA A 312 -3.77 -31.68 17.68
CA ALA A 312 -3.28 -30.98 16.50
C ALA A 312 -2.73 -32.02 15.52
N ASP A 313 -3.39 -32.22 14.37
CA ASP A 313 -2.76 -32.96 13.28
C ASP A 313 -1.67 -32.07 12.64
N GLU A 314 -0.65 -32.69 12.04
CA GLU A 314 0.45 -31.97 11.34
C GLU A 314 -0.04 -31.07 10.19
N ASN A 315 -1.31 -31.20 9.78
CA ASN A 315 -1.92 -30.44 8.69
C ASN A 315 -2.79 -29.26 9.16
N THR A 316 -2.88 -28.97 10.46
CA THR A 316 -3.79 -27.93 10.93
C THR A 316 -3.18 -26.53 10.86
N ASP A 317 -3.59 -25.79 9.83
CA ASP A 317 -3.23 -24.39 9.66
C ASP A 317 -3.88 -23.48 10.75
N LEU A 318 -3.07 -23.04 11.72
CA LEU A 318 -3.47 -22.14 12.81
C LEU A 318 -3.80 -20.72 12.33
N SER A 319 -3.33 -20.32 11.15
CA SER A 319 -3.54 -18.99 10.59
C SER A 319 -5.02 -18.72 10.26
N LEU A 320 -5.85 -19.77 10.21
CA LEU A 320 -7.30 -19.68 9.98
C LEU A 320 -8.09 -19.24 11.22
N LEU A 321 -7.48 -19.22 12.39
CA LEU A 321 -8.11 -18.72 13.61
C LEU A 321 -8.10 -17.17 13.62
N PRO A 322 -9.10 -16.52 14.23
CA PRO A 322 -9.04 -15.07 14.45
C PRO A 322 -7.81 -14.73 15.30
N PRO A 323 -7.20 -13.53 15.13
CA PRO A 323 -6.05 -13.14 15.92
C PRO A 323 -6.39 -13.11 17.42
N CYS A 324 -5.37 -13.23 18.27
CA CYS A 324 -5.52 -12.90 19.68
C CYS A 324 -5.67 -11.38 19.87
N LEU A 325 -6.15 -10.96 21.05
CA LEU A 325 -6.38 -9.55 21.37
C LEU A 325 -5.10 -8.71 21.23
N ASN A 326 -3.96 -9.22 21.69
CA ASN A 326 -2.66 -8.51 21.60
C ASN A 326 -2.28 -8.23 20.15
N SER A 327 -2.29 -9.27 19.30
CA SER A 327 -1.97 -9.15 17.88
C SER A 327 -2.96 -8.22 17.15
N LEU A 328 -4.26 -8.31 17.49
CA LEU A 328 -5.27 -7.42 16.93
C LEU A 328 -5.04 -5.96 17.34
N ASN A 329 -4.71 -5.68 18.60
CA ASN A 329 -4.47 -4.33 19.08
C ASN A 329 -3.27 -3.66 18.39
N LEU A 330 -2.20 -4.43 18.15
CA LEU A 330 -1.05 -3.94 17.36
C LEU A 330 -1.45 -3.71 15.90
N HIS A 331 -2.26 -4.59 15.32
CA HIS A 331 -2.81 -4.42 13.98
C HIS A 331 -3.69 -3.17 13.84
N VAL A 332 -4.57 -2.92 14.82
CA VAL A 332 -5.39 -1.71 14.90
C VAL A 332 -4.52 -0.46 15.01
N THR A 333 -3.43 -0.51 15.78
CA THR A 333 -2.47 0.60 15.89
C THR A 333 -1.81 0.91 14.53
N ARG A 334 -1.38 -0.12 13.78
CA ARG A 334 -0.85 0.08 12.42
C ARG A 334 -1.89 0.64 11.45
N ALA A 335 -3.12 0.11 11.50
CA ALA A 335 -4.22 0.61 10.67
C ALA A 335 -4.54 2.08 10.98
N ASN A 336 -4.53 2.46 12.26
CA ASN A 336 -4.68 3.84 12.71
C ASN A 336 -3.57 4.75 12.14
N TYR A 337 -2.32 4.30 12.21
CA TYR A 337 -1.18 5.04 11.68
C TYR A 337 -1.29 5.26 10.16
N GLN A 338 -1.62 4.23 9.39
CA GLN A 338 -1.81 4.37 7.94
C GLN A 338 -2.98 5.31 7.62
N ALA A 339 -4.11 5.16 8.31
CA ALA A 339 -5.26 6.03 8.12
C ALA A 339 -4.95 7.50 8.47
N MET A 340 -4.07 7.75 9.44
CA MET A 340 -3.62 9.10 9.79
C MET A 340 -2.85 9.76 8.64
N ILE A 341 -1.94 9.02 7.98
CA ILE A 341 -1.24 9.50 6.79
C ILE A 341 -2.25 9.86 5.69
N TRP A 342 -3.16 8.93 5.39
CA TRP A 342 -4.18 9.10 4.35
C TRP A 342 -5.17 10.24 4.61
N LYS A 343 -5.42 10.59 5.87
CA LYS A 343 -6.31 11.71 6.21
C LYS A 343 -5.63 13.08 6.09
N ARG A 344 -4.31 13.13 6.04
CA ARG A 344 -3.50 14.36 5.99
C ARG A 344 -2.88 14.63 4.62
N VAL A 345 -3.32 13.96 3.57
CA VAL A 345 -2.68 14.05 2.24
C VAL A 345 -2.83 15.41 1.56
N THR A 346 -3.72 16.28 2.04
CA THR A 346 -3.81 17.68 1.58
C THR A 346 -2.82 18.61 2.30
N GLU A 347 -2.12 18.12 3.33
CA GLU A 347 -0.98 18.79 3.94
C GLU A 347 0.29 18.41 3.15
N SER A 348 0.97 19.39 2.55
CA SER A 348 2.21 19.15 1.80
C SER A 348 3.31 18.50 2.66
N HIS A 349 3.43 18.93 3.91
CA HIS A 349 4.38 18.42 4.89
C HIS A 349 3.62 17.98 6.15
N PRO A 350 2.95 16.82 6.11
CA PRO A 350 2.13 16.37 7.23
C PRO A 350 3.02 16.03 8.43
N ASP A 351 2.63 16.49 9.62
CA ASP A 351 3.28 16.11 10.87
C ASP A 351 2.78 14.71 11.29
N VAL A 352 3.57 13.69 10.96
CA VAL A 352 3.27 12.29 11.24
C VAL A 352 4.34 11.77 12.21
N PRO A 353 3.95 11.15 13.34
CA PRO A 353 4.91 10.57 14.28
C PRO A 353 5.74 9.47 13.61
N ALA A 354 6.85 9.10 14.23
CA ALA A 354 7.63 7.93 13.77
C ALA A 354 6.78 6.64 13.84
N PRO A 355 7.02 5.67 12.94
CA PRO A 355 6.29 4.40 12.95
C PRO A 355 6.59 3.53 14.17
N VAL A 356 7.74 3.75 14.82
CA VAL A 356 8.11 3.05 16.07
C VAL A 356 7.06 3.35 17.14
N HIS A 357 6.67 2.32 17.91
CA HIS A 357 5.57 2.36 18.88
C HIS A 357 4.16 2.54 18.28
N ASN A 358 4.04 2.65 16.96
CA ASN A 358 2.77 2.63 16.24
C ASN A 358 2.53 1.27 15.55
N GLY A 359 3.04 0.18 16.16
CA GLY A 359 2.93 -1.18 15.65
C GLY A 359 4.13 -1.66 14.83
N TRP A 360 5.22 -0.89 14.83
CA TRP A 360 6.56 -1.27 14.37
C TRP A 360 7.60 -1.06 15.47
N LYS A 361 8.73 -1.74 15.34
CA LYS A 361 9.93 -1.62 16.19
C LYS A 361 11.19 -1.74 15.35
N PHE A 362 12.33 -1.34 15.91
CA PHE A 362 13.64 -1.59 15.28
C PHE A 362 14.21 -2.93 15.73
N GLU A 363 14.66 -3.72 14.77
CA GLU A 363 15.46 -4.94 14.97
C GLU A 363 16.61 -4.92 13.96
N ASN A 364 17.86 -5.02 14.42
CA ASN A 364 19.06 -5.00 13.58
C ASN A 364 19.09 -3.83 12.58
N ASP A 365 18.88 -2.60 13.07
CA ASP A 365 18.80 -1.35 12.28
C ASP A 365 17.73 -1.34 11.18
N SER A 366 16.81 -2.30 11.20
CA SER A 366 15.69 -2.41 10.26
C SER A 366 14.37 -2.20 11.00
N LEU A 367 13.47 -1.45 10.38
CA LEU A 367 12.11 -1.30 10.88
C LEU A 367 11.33 -2.59 10.56
N VAL A 368 10.79 -3.25 11.59
CA VAL A 368 10.00 -4.48 11.44
C VAL A 368 8.63 -4.34 12.10
N ILE A 369 7.67 -5.17 11.69
CA ILE A 369 6.34 -5.22 12.30
C ILE A 369 6.48 -5.74 13.73
N ASP A 370 5.87 -5.03 14.68
CA ASP A 370 5.70 -5.54 16.03
C ASP A 370 4.49 -6.48 16.07
N TRP A 371 4.75 -7.77 16.23
CA TRP A 371 3.73 -8.81 16.36
C TRP A 371 3.29 -9.02 17.80
N GLY A 372 3.96 -8.39 18.77
CA GLY A 372 3.73 -8.56 20.20
C GLY A 372 4.30 -9.86 20.76
N GLU A 373 4.08 -10.05 22.05
CA GLU A 373 4.47 -11.24 22.81
C GLU A 373 3.23 -12.08 23.14
N GLU A 374 3.42 -13.37 23.45
CA GLU A 374 2.35 -14.32 23.85
C GLU A 374 1.18 -14.44 22.82
N MET A 375 1.46 -14.98 21.62
CA MET A 375 0.47 -15.17 20.55
C MET A 375 -0.49 -16.36 20.76
N PHE A 376 -0.26 -17.15 21.81
CA PHE A 376 -1.12 -18.27 22.22
C PHE A 376 -1.60 -18.05 23.65
N PRO A 377 -2.92 -18.20 23.92
CA PRO A 377 -3.42 -18.28 25.29
C PRO A 377 -2.71 -19.43 26.02
N ARG A 378 -2.28 -19.18 27.26
CA ARG A 378 -1.60 -20.20 28.08
C ARG A 378 -2.44 -21.47 28.19
N GLU A 379 -3.77 -21.33 28.27
CA GLU A 379 -4.70 -22.45 28.33
C GLU A 379 -4.73 -23.32 27.05
N ILE A 380 -4.29 -22.79 25.90
CA ILE A 380 -4.08 -23.59 24.68
C ILE A 380 -2.69 -24.22 24.70
N THR A 381 -1.68 -23.48 25.16
CA THR A 381 -0.30 -23.98 25.32
C THR A 381 -0.24 -25.15 26.30
N ASP A 382 -0.86 -25.02 27.47
CA ASP A 382 -0.94 -26.05 28.50
C ASP A 382 -1.60 -27.33 27.97
N VAL A 383 -2.67 -27.19 27.17
CA VAL A 383 -3.35 -28.33 26.53
C VAL A 383 -2.51 -28.98 25.41
N LEU A 384 -1.69 -28.21 24.70
CA LEU A 384 -0.78 -28.74 23.68
C LEU A 384 0.45 -29.41 24.31
N GLU A 385 0.97 -28.86 25.41
CA GLU A 385 2.09 -29.43 26.19
C GLU A 385 1.69 -30.74 26.89
N ASP A 386 0.49 -30.82 27.46
CA ASP A 386 -0.04 -32.04 28.09
C ASP A 386 -0.17 -33.22 27.09
N ASN A 387 -0.41 -32.93 25.80
CA ASN A 387 -0.49 -33.95 24.75
C ASN A 387 0.90 -34.40 24.24
N LEU A 388 1.89 -33.50 24.23
CA LEU A 388 3.28 -33.82 23.87
C LEU A 388 4.02 -34.58 24.97
N GLY A 389 3.57 -34.49 26.22
CA GLY A 389 4.13 -35.21 27.36
C GLY A 389 3.69 -36.67 27.51
N SER A 390 2.84 -37.18 26.60
CA SER A 390 2.22 -38.51 26.74
C SER A 390 2.76 -39.61 25.80
N ASP A 391 3.68 -39.30 24.88
CA ASP A 391 4.29 -40.26 23.95
C ASP A 391 5.84 -40.25 24.03
N ILE A 392 6.39 -40.41 25.23
CA ILE A 392 7.77 -40.90 25.39
C ILE A 392 7.68 -42.19 26.19
N ASP A 393 7.25 -43.27 25.53
CA ASP A 393 7.62 -44.61 25.96
C ASP A 393 9.07 -44.84 25.50
N ASP A 394 9.96 -44.89 26.49
CA ASP A 394 11.27 -45.52 26.42
C ASP A 394 11.09 -46.96 25.88
N ASP A 395 11.44 -47.21 24.61
CA ASP A 395 11.95 -48.50 24.14
C ASP A 395 12.24 -48.45 22.62
N MET A 396 13.50 -48.26 22.24
CA MET A 396 14.27 -49.25 21.46
C MET A 396 15.67 -48.71 21.13
N GLU A 397 16.66 -49.24 21.85
CA GLU A 397 18.04 -49.34 21.40
C GLU A 397 18.15 -50.17 20.11
N ASP A 398 19.22 -49.88 19.36
CA ASP A 398 19.88 -50.71 18.35
C ASP A 398 19.09 -51.10 17.09
N ASP A 399 19.38 -50.43 15.97
CA ASP A 399 20.31 -51.01 14.99
C ASP A 399 20.47 -50.15 13.72
N LEU A 400 21.66 -50.28 13.12
CA LEU A 400 22.07 -49.91 11.76
C LEU A 400 22.73 -48.54 11.54
N TYR A 401 24.01 -48.51 11.95
CA TYR A 401 25.11 -48.03 11.11
C TYR A 401 24.97 -48.49 9.64
N VAL A 402 24.94 -47.55 8.69
CA VAL A 402 25.56 -47.69 7.36
C VAL A 402 26.14 -46.34 6.92
N ASP A 403 27.41 -46.15 7.28
CA ASP A 403 28.52 -45.51 6.56
C ASP A 403 28.37 -45.60 5.01
N ILE A 404 28.70 -44.67 4.10
CA ILE A 404 29.88 -43.81 3.83
C ILE A 404 29.52 -42.88 2.60
N PRO A 405 30.41 -42.09 1.93
CA PRO A 405 31.36 -41.02 2.30
C PRO A 405 31.13 -39.67 1.57
N GLU A 406 31.77 -38.63 2.12
CA GLU A 406 32.15 -37.38 1.45
C GLU A 406 33.04 -37.60 0.20
N SER A 407 32.91 -36.74 -0.81
CA SER A 407 33.90 -36.59 -1.87
C SER A 407 34.21 -35.12 -2.11
N TYR A 408 35.44 -34.70 -1.81
CA TYR A 408 36.09 -33.51 -2.36
C TYR A 408 37.41 -33.90 -3.04
N ASP A 409 37.53 -33.40 -4.27
CA ASP A 409 38.70 -32.91 -5.03
C ASP A 409 39.94 -33.77 -5.39
N SER A 410 40.24 -33.62 -6.69
CA SER A 410 41.53 -33.32 -7.35
C SER A 410 42.49 -34.45 -7.76
N ASP A 411 42.73 -34.42 -9.08
CA ASP A 411 43.99 -34.53 -9.82
C ASP A 411 44.85 -35.80 -9.78
N GLU A 412 44.84 -36.51 -10.93
CA GLU A 412 46.04 -36.73 -11.76
C GLU A 412 45.69 -36.79 -13.25
#